data_AF-A0A2A9K5B0-F1
#
_entry.id   AF-A0A2A9K5B0-F1
#
_cell.length_a   1.000
_cell.length_b   1.000
_cell.length_c   1.000
_cell.angle_alpha   90.00
_cell.angle_beta   90.00
_cell.angle_gamma   90.00
#
_symmetry.space_group_name_H-M   'P 1'
#
loop_
_entity.id
_entity.type
_entity.pdbx_description
1 polymer ?
#
loop_
_entity_poly.entity_id
_entity_poly.type
_entity_poly.pdbx_seq_one_letter_code
_entity_poly.pdbx_strand_id
1 'polypeptide(L)'
;MQTDCVASRLLNLIRVYRLRMDRIEILRSAGISDRNNADRLLLLLREDMKLVSDQRQEWQSQWQKWLQQGGTLGNGRNYNAHHMQLQEIENLLRQHQAGMEARHADIQLRIAALNRDLMRYQEKIRFVEEQQAELQNQDAKIIRRHDSDQNEDTGLRKWLSEQLTPVEMRF
;
A
#
# COMPACT_ATOMS: atom_id res chain seq x y z
N MET A 1 -13.46 -30.11 20.77
CA MET A 1 -14.34 -30.02 19.57
C MET A 1 -14.79 -28.60 19.25
N GLN A 2 -15.45 -27.84 20.15
CA GLN A 2 -15.87 -26.46 19.83
C GLN A 2 -14.70 -25.46 19.76
N THR A 3 -13.72 -25.54 20.66
CA THR A 3 -12.53 -24.68 20.68
C THR A 3 -11.59 -24.94 19.49
N ASP A 4 -11.39 -26.21 19.12
CA ASP A 4 -10.60 -26.60 17.93
C ASP A 4 -11.19 -26.02 16.63
N CYS A 5 -12.53 -25.99 16.53
CA CYS A 5 -13.23 -25.42 15.39
C CYS A 5 -13.03 -23.89 15.31
N VAL A 6 -13.05 -23.19 16.45
CA VAL A 6 -12.82 -21.74 16.52
C VAL A 6 -11.36 -21.40 16.21
N ALA A 7 -10.40 -22.13 16.77
CA ALA A 7 -8.97 -21.95 16.50
C ALA A 7 -8.63 -22.14 15.01
N SER A 8 -9.20 -23.18 14.38
CA SER A 8 -9.04 -23.42 12.94
C SER A 8 -9.63 -22.28 12.08
N ARG A 9 -10.77 -21.71 12.48
CA ARG A 9 -11.39 -20.56 11.80
C ARG A 9 -10.52 -19.31 11.89
N LEU A 10 -9.93 -19.01 13.05
CA LEU A 10 -9.05 -17.85 13.22
C LEU A 10 -7.76 -17.98 12.38
N LEU A 11 -7.14 -19.16 12.35
CA LEU A 11 -5.98 -19.44 11.49
C LEU A 11 -6.29 -19.25 10.00
N ASN A 12 -7.45 -19.73 9.55
CA ASN A 12 -7.90 -19.52 8.18
C ASN A 12 -8.15 -18.03 7.88
N LEU A 13 -8.69 -17.29 8.84
CA LEU A 13 -8.92 -15.86 8.69
C LEU A 13 -7.60 -15.08 8.56
N ILE A 14 -6.58 -15.41 9.36
CA ILE A 14 -5.22 -14.85 9.23
C ILE A 14 -4.67 -15.13 7.82
N ARG A 15 -4.76 -16.39 7.34
CA ARG A 15 -4.31 -16.74 5.98
C ARG A 15 -4.99 -15.92 4.91
N VAL A 16 -6.31 -15.76 4.99
CA VAL A 16 -7.08 -14.93 4.03
C VAL A 16 -6.63 -13.48 4.08
N TYR A 17 -6.41 -12.90 5.26
CA TYR A 17 -5.93 -11.52 5.36
C TYR A 17 -4.52 -11.34 4.82
N ARG A 18 -3.61 -12.30 5.04
CA ARG A 18 -2.26 -12.29 4.45
C ARG A 18 -2.32 -12.31 2.93
N LEU A 19 -3.11 -13.22 2.33
CA LEU A 19 -3.32 -13.25 0.88
C LEU A 19 -3.89 -11.95 0.32
N ARG A 20 -4.78 -11.28 1.07
CA ARG A 20 -5.31 -9.96 0.68
C ARG A 20 -4.23 -8.88 0.75
N MET A 21 -3.37 -8.91 1.76
CA MET A 21 -2.22 -8.01 1.84
C MET A 21 -1.25 -8.22 0.68
N ASP A 22 -0.86 -9.46 0.38
CA ASP A 22 0.05 -9.79 -0.73
C ASP A 22 -0.49 -9.22 -2.05
N ARG A 23 -1.79 -9.38 -2.30
CA ARG A 23 -2.45 -8.79 -3.48
C ARG A 23 -2.34 -7.26 -3.48
N ILE A 24 -2.56 -6.61 -2.34
CA ILE A 24 -2.44 -5.15 -2.23
C ILE A 24 -0.99 -4.70 -2.49
N GLU A 25 0.01 -5.43 -2.00
CA GLU A 25 1.42 -5.13 -2.22
C GLU A 25 1.81 -5.22 -3.70
N ILE A 26 1.29 -6.23 -4.42
CA ILE A 26 1.46 -6.35 -5.87
C ILE A 26 0.85 -5.14 -6.59
N LEU A 27 -0.40 -4.78 -6.27
CA LEU A 27 -1.08 -3.63 -6.88
C LEU A 27 -0.37 -2.31 -6.56
N ARG A 28 0.14 -2.16 -5.34
CA ARG A 28 0.89 -0.98 -4.90
C ARG A 28 2.20 -0.86 -5.67
N SER A 29 2.91 -1.97 -5.86
CA SER A 29 4.17 -2.00 -6.62
C SER A 29 3.96 -1.62 -8.09
N ALA A 30 2.90 -2.12 -8.71
CA ALA A 30 2.50 -1.72 -10.06
C ALA A 30 2.18 -0.21 -10.11
N GLY A 31 1.40 0.31 -9.15
CA GLY A 31 1.10 1.74 -9.07
C GLY A 31 2.35 2.62 -8.90
N ILE A 32 3.35 2.18 -8.11
CA ILE A 32 4.63 2.90 -7.96
C ILE A 32 5.38 2.95 -9.30
N SER A 33 5.41 1.83 -10.04
CA SER A 33 6.01 1.80 -11.37
C SER A 33 5.33 2.76 -12.34
N ASP A 34 3.99 2.76 -12.36
CA ASP A 34 3.20 3.69 -13.18
C ASP A 34 3.46 5.15 -12.82
N ARG A 35 3.57 5.47 -11.52
CA ARG A 35 3.92 6.81 -11.05
C ARG A 35 5.27 7.26 -11.56
N ASN A 36 6.30 6.42 -11.41
CA ASN A 36 7.65 6.74 -11.85
C ASN A 36 7.71 6.97 -13.38
N ASN A 37 6.91 6.22 -14.15
CA ASN A 37 6.78 6.47 -15.58
C ASN A 37 6.10 7.81 -15.87
N ALA A 38 5.04 8.17 -15.14
CA ALA A 38 4.40 9.48 -15.26
C ALA A 38 5.37 10.62 -14.90
N ASP A 39 6.17 10.47 -13.84
CA ASP A 39 7.20 11.44 -13.44
C ASP A 39 8.22 11.67 -14.55
N ARG A 40 8.68 10.59 -15.20
CA ARG A 40 9.60 10.68 -16.34
C ARG A 40 8.97 11.41 -17.53
N LEU A 41 7.71 11.12 -17.84
CA LEU A 41 7.01 11.79 -18.94
C LEU A 41 6.77 13.28 -18.65
N LEU A 42 6.45 13.64 -17.40
CA LEU A 42 6.34 15.04 -16.98
C LEU A 42 7.67 15.79 -17.12
N LEU A 43 8.79 15.13 -16.81
CA LEU A 43 10.11 15.72 -16.99
C LEU A 43 10.39 16.00 -18.47
N LEU A 44 10.13 15.02 -19.35
CA LEU A 44 10.28 15.19 -20.81
C LEU A 44 9.40 16.33 -21.35
N LEU A 45 8.13 16.39 -20.93
CA LEU A 45 7.23 17.48 -21.33
C LEU A 45 7.72 18.86 -20.86
N ARG A 46 8.36 18.94 -19.69
CA ARG A 46 8.98 20.18 -19.21
C ARG A 46 10.18 20.59 -20.06
N GLU A 47 11.00 19.64 -20.49
CA GLU A 47 12.12 19.87 -21.40
C GLU A 47 11.62 20.35 -22.78
N ASP A 48 10.58 19.70 -23.33
CA ASP A 48 9.95 20.08 -24.60
C ASP A 48 9.36 21.50 -24.52
N MET A 49 8.64 21.82 -23.45
CA MET A 49 8.10 23.17 -23.23
C MET A 49 9.20 24.23 -23.15
N LYS A 50 10.34 23.91 -22.53
CA LYS A 50 11.50 24.81 -22.48
C LYS A 50 12.07 25.03 -23.88
N LEU A 51 12.23 23.97 -24.67
CA LEU A 51 12.73 24.08 -26.04
C LEU A 51 11.84 24.98 -26.89
N VAL A 52 10.52 24.84 -26.79
CA VAL A 52 9.56 25.69 -27.52
C VAL A 52 9.64 27.15 -27.06
N SER A 53 9.79 27.39 -25.75
CA SER A 53 10.02 28.73 -25.21
C SER A 53 11.31 29.36 -25.73
N ASP A 54 12.41 28.60 -25.76
CA ASP A 54 13.71 29.05 -26.27
C ASP A 54 13.62 29.37 -27.77
N GLN A 55 12.94 28.53 -28.56
CA GLN A 55 12.67 28.80 -29.98
C GLN A 55 11.85 30.07 -30.18
N ARG A 56 10.82 30.30 -29.37
CA ARG A 56 10.03 31.54 -29.44
C ARG A 56 10.89 32.77 -29.17
N GLN A 57 11.78 32.71 -28.18
CA GLN A 57 12.66 33.82 -27.84
C GLN A 57 13.65 34.13 -28.98
N GLU A 58 14.22 33.10 -29.59
CA GLU A 58 15.11 33.25 -30.75
C GLU A 58 14.36 33.88 -31.95
N TRP A 59 13.17 33.37 -32.27
CA TRP A 59 12.33 33.93 -33.34
C TRP A 59 11.94 35.39 -33.08
N GLN A 60 11.60 35.73 -31.85
CA GLN A 60 11.30 37.10 -31.45
C GLN A 60 12.52 38.01 -31.64
N SER A 61 13.72 37.54 -31.27
CA SER A 61 14.98 38.27 -31.47
C SER A 61 15.26 38.53 -32.95
N GLN A 62 15.08 37.52 -33.80
CA GLN A 62 15.24 37.65 -35.26
C GLN A 62 14.24 38.64 -35.86
N TRP A 63 12.98 38.57 -35.43
CA TRP A 63 11.95 39.52 -35.85
C TRP A 63 12.31 40.97 -35.53
N GLN A 64 12.81 41.24 -34.32
CA GLN A 64 13.28 42.57 -33.94
C GLN A 64 14.43 43.07 -34.83
N LYS A 65 15.38 42.19 -35.19
CA LYS A 65 16.47 42.53 -36.12
C LYS A 65 15.93 42.91 -37.51
N TRP A 66 14.98 42.15 -38.04
CA TRP A 66 14.39 42.44 -39.35
C TRP A 66 13.60 43.75 -39.35
N LEU A 67 12.88 44.05 -38.27
CA LEU A 67 12.18 45.33 -38.10
C LEU A 67 13.16 46.52 -38.17
N GLN A 68 14.31 46.42 -37.51
CA GLN A 68 15.35 47.46 -37.52
C GLN A 68 16.01 47.63 -38.90
N GLN A 69 16.07 46.57 -39.70
CA GLN A 69 16.67 46.59 -41.04
C GLN A 69 15.67 46.99 -42.16
N GLY A 70 14.43 47.35 -41.82
CA GLY A 70 13.41 47.76 -42.80
C GLY A 70 12.84 46.63 -43.65
N GLY A 71 13.15 45.36 -43.34
CA GLY A 71 12.73 44.18 -44.09
C GLY A 71 11.46 43.52 -43.51
N THR A 72 10.30 44.16 -43.63
CA THR A 72 9.06 43.69 -42.98
C THR A 72 8.06 42.98 -43.90
N LEU A 73 7.95 43.39 -45.17
CA LEU A 73 6.88 42.92 -46.07
C LEU A 73 6.98 41.43 -46.46
N GLY A 74 8.19 40.88 -46.60
CA GLY A 74 8.41 39.45 -46.88
C GLY A 74 8.51 38.58 -45.61
N ASN A 75 9.14 39.12 -44.56
CA ASN A 75 9.45 38.36 -43.34
C ASN A 75 8.27 38.26 -42.37
N GLY A 76 7.31 39.20 -42.41
CA GLY A 76 6.16 39.22 -41.50
C GLY A 76 5.21 38.02 -41.67
N ARG A 77 5.03 37.52 -42.90
CA ARG A 77 4.15 36.37 -43.17
C ARG A 77 4.75 35.07 -42.62
N ASN A 78 6.06 34.88 -42.80
CA ASN A 78 6.78 33.73 -42.25
C ASN A 78 6.82 33.78 -40.72
N TYR A 79 7.08 34.96 -40.16
CA TYR A 79 7.05 35.16 -38.71
C TYR A 79 5.70 34.77 -38.10
N ASN A 80 4.59 35.27 -38.67
CA ASN A 80 3.25 34.96 -38.16
C ASN A 80 2.93 33.45 -38.27
N ALA A 81 3.29 32.81 -39.39
CA ALA A 81 3.08 31.38 -39.57
C ALA A 81 3.84 30.54 -38.51
N HIS A 82 5.12 30.82 -38.29
CA HIS A 82 5.92 30.13 -37.27
C HIS A 82 5.45 30.43 -35.85
N HIS A 83 5.01 31.67 -35.57
CA HIS A 83 4.48 32.05 -34.27
C HIS A 83 3.19 31.27 -33.93
N MET A 84 2.27 31.16 -34.90
CA MET A 84 1.05 30.37 -34.76
C MET A 84 1.35 28.89 -34.56
N GLN A 85 2.30 28.32 -35.30
CA GLN A 85 2.73 26.93 -35.13
C GLN A 85 3.33 26.67 -33.74
N LEU A 86 4.22 27.55 -33.26
CA LEU A 86 4.79 27.42 -31.91
C LEU A 86 3.70 27.54 -30.84
N GLN A 87 2.73 28.45 -31.01
CA GLN A 87 1.62 28.57 -30.09
C GLN A 87 0.74 27.32 -30.05
N GLU A 88 0.48 26.69 -31.19
CA GLU A 88 -0.27 25.43 -31.27
C GLU A 88 0.47 24.30 -30.55
N ILE A 89 1.79 24.17 -30.79
CA ILE A 89 2.64 23.20 -30.12
C ILE A 89 2.63 23.42 -28.60
N GLU A 90 2.77 24.66 -28.11
CA GLU A 90 2.70 24.96 -26.68
C GLU A 90 1.36 24.58 -26.07
N ASN A 91 0.26 24.84 -26.78
CA ASN A 91 -1.07 24.47 -26.31
C ASN A 91 -1.23 22.97 -26.19
N LEU A 92 -0.75 22.20 -27.17
CA LEU A 92 -0.73 20.74 -27.12
C LEU A 92 0.12 20.23 -25.96
N LEU A 93 1.35 20.75 -25.80
CA LEU A 93 2.23 20.37 -24.70
C LEU A 93 1.62 20.68 -23.33
N ARG A 94 0.97 21.83 -23.16
CA ARG A 94 0.24 22.18 -21.92
C ARG A 94 -0.94 21.25 -21.67
N GLN A 95 -1.69 20.87 -22.69
CA GLN A 95 -2.78 19.89 -22.56
C GLN A 95 -2.25 18.52 -22.15
N HIS A 96 -1.16 18.06 -22.77
CA HIS A 96 -0.49 16.82 -22.39
C HIS A 96 0.06 16.88 -20.96
N GLN A 97 0.67 17.99 -20.57
CA GLN A 97 1.15 18.20 -19.21
C GLN A 97 0.01 18.13 -18.20
N ALA A 98 -1.09 18.87 -18.40
CA ALA A 98 -2.25 18.85 -17.52
C ALA A 98 -2.87 17.44 -17.41
N GLY A 99 -2.99 16.73 -18.53
CA GLY A 99 -3.47 15.34 -18.55
C GLY A 99 -2.54 14.39 -17.79
N MET A 100 -1.24 14.56 -17.92
CA MET A 100 -0.25 13.74 -17.21
C MET A 100 -0.20 14.06 -15.71
N GLU A 101 -0.31 15.33 -15.32
CA GLU A 101 -0.43 15.75 -13.92
C GLU A 101 -1.68 15.16 -13.25
N ALA A 102 -2.82 15.19 -13.95
CA ALA A 102 -4.05 14.57 -13.47
C ALA A 102 -3.90 13.06 -13.28
N ARG A 103 -3.28 12.36 -14.25
CA ARG A 103 -2.97 10.93 -14.14
C ARG A 103 -2.03 10.64 -12.97
N HIS A 104 -0.99 11.45 -12.80
CA HIS A 104 -0.04 11.31 -11.70
C HIS A 104 -0.74 11.48 -10.33
N ALA A 105 -1.62 12.47 -10.18
CA ALA A 105 -2.40 12.67 -8.96
C ALA A 105 -3.35 11.49 -8.67
N ASP A 106 -4.04 10.95 -9.68
CA ASP A 106 -4.90 9.77 -9.54
C ASP A 106 -4.10 8.53 -9.08
N ILE A 107 -2.92 8.29 -9.67
CA ILE A 107 -2.03 7.20 -9.23
C ILE A 107 -1.63 7.37 -7.76
N GLN A 108 -1.27 8.59 -7.34
CA GLN A 108 -0.93 8.88 -5.95
C GLN A 108 -2.09 8.60 -4.99
N LEU A 109 -3.32 9.00 -5.36
CA LEU A 109 -4.52 8.71 -4.57
C LEU A 109 -4.78 7.20 -4.44
N ARG A 110 -4.61 6.44 -5.53
CA ARG A 110 -4.73 4.97 -5.51
C ARG A 110 -3.69 4.33 -4.61
N ILE A 111 -2.43 4.73 -4.70
CA ILE A 111 -1.36 4.23 -3.82
C ILE A 111 -1.67 4.55 -2.35
N ALA A 112 -2.14 5.77 -2.06
CA ALA A 112 -2.52 6.17 -0.70
C ALA A 112 -3.71 5.35 -0.17
N ALA A 113 -4.68 5.00 -1.01
CA ALA A 113 -5.76 4.09 -0.64
C ALA A 113 -5.23 2.68 -0.32
N LEU A 114 -4.36 2.12 -1.18
CA LEU A 114 -3.74 0.81 -0.95
C LEU A 114 -2.91 0.78 0.34
N ASN A 115 -2.17 1.85 0.67
CA ASN A 115 -1.44 1.96 1.93
C ASN A 115 -2.38 1.91 3.15
N ARG A 116 -3.52 2.60 3.10
CA ARG A 116 -4.53 2.56 4.17
C ARG A 116 -5.12 1.15 4.32
N ASP A 117 -5.39 0.49 3.20
CA ASP A 117 -5.90 -0.89 3.23
C ASP A 117 -4.87 -1.87 3.80
N LEU A 118 -3.57 -1.71 3.51
CA LEU A 118 -2.51 -2.51 4.13
C LEU A 118 -2.52 -2.38 5.65
N MET A 119 -2.53 -1.15 6.17
CA MET A 119 -2.58 -0.90 7.62
C MET A 119 -3.83 -1.54 8.24
N ARG A 120 -4.98 -1.40 7.58
CA ARG A 120 -6.23 -2.00 8.06
C ARG A 120 -6.17 -3.54 8.11
N TYR A 121 -5.56 -4.19 7.13
CA TYR A 121 -5.41 -5.65 7.16
C TYR A 121 -4.35 -6.10 8.17
N GLN A 122 -3.28 -5.34 8.37
CA GLN A 122 -2.30 -5.59 9.45
C GLN A 122 -2.97 -5.54 10.82
N GLU A 123 -3.80 -4.52 11.09
CA GLU A 123 -4.57 -4.42 12.34
C GLU A 123 -5.53 -5.59 12.53
N LYS A 124 -6.22 -6.02 11.46
CA LYS A 124 -7.10 -7.19 11.50
C LYS A 124 -6.35 -8.48 11.81
N ILE A 125 -5.16 -8.66 11.23
CA ILE A 125 -4.32 -9.82 11.55
C ILE A 125 -3.91 -9.78 13.02
N ARG A 126 -3.39 -8.64 13.50
CA ARG A 126 -2.98 -8.48 14.90
C ARG A 126 -4.12 -8.81 15.86
N PHE A 127 -5.32 -8.30 15.60
CA PHE A 127 -6.50 -8.57 16.42
C PHE A 127 -6.88 -10.06 16.42
N VAL A 128 -6.79 -10.75 15.28
CA VAL A 128 -7.09 -12.19 15.22
C VAL A 128 -6.00 -13.01 15.90
N GLU A 129 -4.73 -12.60 15.80
CA GLU A 129 -3.61 -13.22 16.51
C GLU A 129 -3.75 -13.06 18.03
N GLU A 130 -4.21 -11.90 18.51
CA GLU A 130 -4.54 -11.66 19.93
C GLU A 130 -5.66 -12.59 20.41
N GLN A 131 -6.75 -12.74 19.64
CA GLN A 131 -7.82 -13.70 19.98
C GLN A 131 -7.33 -15.15 20.00
N GLN A 132 -6.46 -15.51 19.07
CA GLN A 132 -5.87 -16.85 19.04
C GLN A 132 -5.02 -17.12 20.28
N ALA A 133 -4.20 -16.14 20.70
CA ALA A 133 -3.39 -16.24 21.91
C ALA A 133 -4.28 -16.32 23.17
N GLU A 134 -5.38 -15.57 23.22
CA GLU A 134 -6.33 -15.65 24.33
C GLU A 134 -6.97 -17.04 24.46
N LEU A 135 -7.43 -17.62 23.35
CA LEU A 135 -7.99 -18.99 23.34
C LEU A 135 -6.97 -20.02 23.82
N GLN A 136 -5.73 -19.94 23.33
CA GLN A 136 -4.65 -20.84 23.78
C GLN A 136 -4.38 -20.72 25.28
N ASN A 137 -4.41 -19.49 25.81
CA ASN A 137 -4.24 -19.25 27.24
C ASN A 137 -5.43 -19.79 28.07
N GLN A 138 -6.65 -19.70 27.56
CA GLN A 138 -7.84 -20.26 28.20
C GLN A 138 -7.78 -21.79 28.22
N ASP A 139 -7.46 -22.43 27.09
CA ASP A 139 -7.28 -23.88 27.01
C ASP A 139 -6.17 -24.36 27.96
N ALA A 140 -5.03 -23.65 28.01
CA ALA A 140 -3.95 -23.98 28.94
C ALA A 140 -4.36 -23.86 30.41
N LYS A 141 -5.19 -22.86 30.76
CA LYS A 141 -5.75 -22.72 32.11
C LYS A 141 -6.71 -23.86 32.45
N ILE A 142 -7.54 -24.29 31.50
CA ILE A 142 -8.47 -25.42 31.70
C ILE A 142 -7.69 -26.71 31.93
N ILE A 143 -6.67 -26.99 31.11
CA ILE A 143 -5.81 -28.17 31.27
C ILE A 143 -5.14 -28.17 32.64
N ARG A 144 -4.51 -27.05 33.04
CA ARG A 144 -3.86 -26.94 34.36
C ARG A 144 -4.81 -27.14 35.54
N ARG A 145 -6.05 -26.66 35.45
CA ARG A 145 -7.07 -26.88 36.49
C ARG A 145 -7.45 -28.35 36.58
N HIS A 146 -7.71 -28.97 35.44
CA HIS A 146 -8.04 -30.40 35.38
C HIS A 146 -6.90 -31.28 35.92
N ASP A 147 -5.65 -30.98 35.58
CA ASP A 147 -4.48 -31.69 36.11
C ASP A 147 -4.31 -31.50 37.63
N SER A 148 -4.64 -30.30 38.15
CA SER A 148 -4.65 -30.01 39.59
C SER A 148 -5.74 -30.81 40.31
N ASP A 149 -6.97 -30.79 39.79
CA ASP A 149 -8.12 -31.49 40.36
C ASP A 149 -7.88 -33.01 40.37
N GLN A 150 -7.27 -33.56 39.31
CA GLN A 150 -6.87 -34.96 39.25
C GLN A 150 -5.77 -35.30 40.27
N ASN A 151 -4.77 -34.43 40.44
CA ASN A 151 -3.72 -34.64 41.44
C ASN A 151 -4.27 -34.56 42.87
N GLU A 152 -5.22 -33.66 43.16
CA GLU A 152 -5.87 -33.56 44.46
C GLU A 152 -6.76 -34.78 44.75
N ASP A 153 -7.57 -35.24 43.78
CA ASP A 153 -8.38 -36.45 43.92
C ASP A 153 -7.47 -37.70 44.10
N THR A 154 -6.38 -37.78 43.37
CA THR A 154 -5.38 -38.87 43.54
C THR A 154 -4.71 -38.81 44.91
N GLY A 155 -4.37 -37.60 45.38
CA GLY A 155 -3.83 -37.38 46.73
C GLY A 155 -4.81 -37.75 47.84
N LEU A 156 -6.08 -37.40 47.69
CA LEU A 156 -7.16 -37.76 48.62
C LEU A 156 -7.40 -39.27 48.63
N ARG A 157 -7.46 -39.92 47.46
CA ARG A 157 -7.59 -41.39 47.36
C ARG A 157 -6.41 -42.12 48.00
N LYS A 158 -5.20 -41.62 47.77
CA LYS A 158 -3.98 -42.17 48.39
C LYS A 158 -4.02 -42.01 49.92
N TRP A 159 -4.35 -40.81 50.41
CA TRP A 159 -4.50 -40.57 51.85
C TRP A 159 -5.59 -41.45 52.49
N LEU A 160 -6.76 -41.58 51.86
CA LEU A 160 -7.84 -42.47 52.30
C LEU A 160 -7.37 -43.93 52.36
N SER A 161 -6.60 -44.39 51.37
CA SER A 161 -6.06 -45.76 51.37
C SER A 161 -5.03 -46.02 52.48
N GLU A 162 -4.25 -45.00 52.86
CA GLU A 162 -3.27 -45.06 53.96
C GLU A 162 -3.95 -44.98 55.35
N GLN A 163 -5.15 -44.36 55.45
CA GLN A 163 -5.97 -44.38 56.66
C GLN A 163 -6.77 -45.68 56.82
N LEU A 164 -7.07 -46.37 55.71
CA LEU A 164 -7.85 -47.61 55.68
C LEU A 164 -7.00 -48.89 55.71
N THR A 165 -5.66 -48.79 55.69
CA THR A 165 -4.80 -49.93 56.04
C THR A 165 -5.11 -50.34 57.48
N PRO A 166 -5.64 -51.55 57.72
CA PRO A 166 -5.88 -52.02 59.07
C PRO A 166 -4.55 -52.08 59.80
N VAL A 167 -4.58 -51.70 61.08
CA VAL A 167 -3.60 -52.17 62.06
C VAL A 167 -3.72 -53.70 62.09
N GLU A 168 -3.02 -54.39 61.18
CA GLU A 168 -2.85 -55.84 61.26
C GLU A 168 -2.00 -56.13 62.48
N MET A 169 -2.73 -56.47 63.55
CA MET A 169 -2.44 -57.54 64.49
C MET A 169 -0.96 -57.90 64.61
N ARG A 170 -0.30 -57.22 65.56
CA ARG A 170 0.85 -57.78 66.25
C ARG A 170 0.41 -59.09 66.90
N PHE A 171 0.83 -60.21 66.30
CA PHE A 171 1.03 -61.47 67.01
C PHE A 171 2.51 -61.55 67.40
#